data_AF-A0A2J7KA63-F1
#
_entry.id   AF-A0A2J7KA63-F1
#
_cell.length_a   1.000
_cell.length_b   1.000
_cell.length_c   1.000
_cell.angle_alpha   90.00
_cell.angle_beta   90.00
_cell.angle_gamma   90.00
#
_symmetry.space_group_name_H-M   'P 1'
#
loop_
_entity.id
_entity.type
_entity.pdbx_description
1 polymer ?
#
loop_
_entity_poly.entity_id
_entity_poly.type
_entity_poly.pdbx_seq_one_letter_code
_entity_poly.pdbx_strand_id
1 'polypeptide(L)'
;LKRRDAFLKKSALAVSVALLLSSQAQAQAQAHKTLTELSTGIIWIDNGTQSLERASVIDRNGNANGDASVTGKNFAVGSDAKIWDADKSMAVGNNTAVFNADNSVALGYGSQVDRESNVLSVGAGPSGYGFSVDGAPETR
;
A
#
# COMPACT_ATOMS: atom_id res chain seq x y z
N LEU A 1 20.01 48.47 -37.29
CA LEU A 1 19.90 46.98 -37.29
C LEU A 1 20.46 46.33 -36.02
N LYS A 2 21.72 46.54 -35.63
CA LYS A 2 22.38 45.91 -34.45
C LYS A 2 21.57 45.82 -33.14
N ARG A 3 20.78 46.85 -32.78
CA ARG A 3 19.96 46.83 -31.56
C ARG A 3 18.75 45.90 -31.65
N ARG A 4 18.20 45.70 -32.85
CA ARG A 4 17.07 44.77 -33.10
C ARG A 4 17.54 43.32 -33.04
N ASP A 5 18.72 43.03 -33.59
CA ASP A 5 19.30 41.68 -33.58
C ASP A 5 19.67 41.24 -32.15
N ALA A 6 20.20 42.17 -31.35
CA ALA A 6 20.49 41.93 -29.94
C ALA A 6 19.22 41.66 -29.11
N PHE A 7 18.13 42.35 -29.41
CA PHE A 7 16.84 42.14 -28.77
C PHE A 7 16.23 40.78 -29.12
N LEU A 8 16.26 40.39 -30.41
CA LEU A 8 15.80 39.08 -30.87
C LEU A 8 16.53 37.93 -30.19
N LYS A 9 17.87 37.99 -30.11
CA LYS A 9 18.69 36.96 -29.44
C LYS A 9 18.35 36.82 -27.96
N LYS A 10 18.14 37.93 -27.25
CA LYS A 10 17.74 37.91 -25.82
C LYS A 10 16.34 37.34 -25.64
N SER A 11 15.40 37.69 -26.51
CA SER A 11 14.03 37.16 -26.46
C SER A 11 13.96 35.65 -26.71
N ALA A 12 14.71 35.14 -27.69
CA ALA A 12 14.78 33.71 -27.99
C ALA A 12 15.41 32.90 -26.83
N LEU A 13 16.43 33.46 -26.18
CA LEU A 13 17.05 32.85 -25.01
C LEU A 13 16.08 32.79 -23.82
N ALA A 14 15.35 33.87 -23.54
CA ALA A 14 14.37 33.90 -22.47
C ALA A 14 13.25 32.86 -22.67
N VAL A 15 12.76 32.71 -23.90
CA VAL A 15 11.75 31.71 -24.26
C VAL A 15 12.30 30.29 -24.10
N SER A 16 13.53 30.02 -24.55
CA SER A 16 14.16 28.70 -24.42
C SER A 16 14.36 28.30 -22.94
N VAL A 17 14.75 29.26 -22.10
CA VAL A 17 14.88 29.06 -20.65
C VAL A 17 13.50 28.79 -20.04
N ALA A 18 12.47 29.56 -20.38
CA ALA A 18 11.11 29.32 -19.89
C ALA A 18 10.58 27.93 -20.28
N LEU A 19 10.81 27.48 -21.52
CA LEU A 19 10.43 26.14 -21.94
C LEU A 19 11.22 25.05 -21.19
N LEU A 20 12.53 25.22 -21.03
CA LEU A 20 13.35 24.28 -20.27
C LEU A 20 12.87 24.16 -18.82
N LEU A 21 12.62 25.28 -18.14
CA LEU A 21 12.09 25.26 -16.77
C LEU A 21 10.69 24.64 -16.72
N SER A 22 9.83 24.88 -17.71
CA SER A 22 8.50 24.25 -17.76
C SER A 22 8.58 22.74 -17.95
N SER A 23 9.49 22.26 -18.81
CA SER A 23 9.73 20.83 -19.03
C SER A 23 10.34 20.16 -17.79
N GLN A 24 11.21 20.87 -17.07
CA GLN A 24 11.82 20.37 -15.84
C GLN A 24 10.80 20.33 -14.70
N ALA A 25 9.90 21.31 -14.60
CA ALA A 25 8.79 21.30 -13.65
C ALA A 25 7.78 20.18 -13.96
N GLN A 26 7.47 19.93 -15.23
CA GLN A 26 6.61 18.82 -15.64
C GLN A 26 7.26 17.46 -15.38
N ALA A 27 8.55 17.31 -15.66
CA ALA A 27 9.30 16.09 -15.34
C ALA A 27 9.39 15.85 -13.83
N GLN A 28 9.58 16.92 -13.02
CA GLN A 28 9.53 16.82 -11.57
C GLN A 28 8.13 16.44 -11.07
N ALA A 29 7.05 16.99 -11.64
CA ALA A 29 5.68 16.64 -11.27
C ALA A 29 5.30 15.20 -11.65
N GLN A 30 5.84 14.67 -12.76
CA GLN A 30 5.65 13.26 -13.14
C GLN A 30 6.53 12.30 -12.33
N ALA A 31 7.76 12.70 -11.98
CA ALA A 31 8.62 11.96 -11.06
C ALA A 31 8.10 12.00 -9.61
N HIS A 32 7.32 13.03 -9.22
CA HIS A 32 6.63 13.12 -7.94
C HIS A 32 5.41 12.20 -7.82
N LYS A 33 5.06 11.44 -8.87
CA LYS A 33 3.89 10.55 -8.88
C LYS A 33 4.17 9.16 -8.31
N THR A 34 5.33 8.93 -7.70
CA THR A 34 5.64 7.72 -6.96
C THR A 34 6.63 8.11 -5.87
N LEU A 35 6.29 7.84 -4.60
CA LEU A 35 7.04 8.22 -3.38
C LEU A 35 6.63 9.57 -2.77
N THR A 36 5.40 9.68 -2.26
CA THR A 36 5.09 10.65 -1.21
C THR A 36 5.11 9.92 0.13
N GLU A 37 6.13 10.25 0.92
CA GLU A 37 6.33 10.05 2.36
C GLU A 37 7.18 8.85 2.83
N LEU A 38 8.48 9.12 3.02
CA LEU A 38 9.48 8.31 3.74
C LEU A 38 9.15 7.99 5.21
N SER A 39 8.00 8.44 5.73
CA SER A 39 7.51 8.11 7.08
C SER A 39 6.69 6.81 7.11
N THR A 40 6.21 6.36 5.94
CA THR A 40 5.51 5.08 5.76
C THR A 40 6.35 4.20 4.86
N GLY A 41 6.74 3.01 5.34
CA GLY A 41 7.68 2.11 4.66
C GLY A 41 7.42 1.92 3.16
N ILE A 42 8.51 1.72 2.40
CA ILE A 42 8.51 1.62 0.94
C ILE A 42 7.62 0.45 0.48
N ILE A 43 6.51 0.75 -0.22
CA ILE A 43 5.75 -0.23 -1.01
C ILE A 43 6.30 -0.18 -2.44
N TRP A 44 6.88 -1.29 -2.91
CA TRP A 44 7.30 -1.44 -4.31
C TRP A 44 6.07 -1.66 -5.19
N ILE A 45 5.70 -0.66 -5.98
CA ILE A 45 4.68 -0.79 -7.05
C ILE A 45 5.47 -0.79 -8.35
N ASP A 46 5.74 -1.97 -8.91
CA ASP A 46 6.30 -2.05 -10.27
C ASP A 46 5.21 -1.69 -11.30
N ASN A 47 5.61 -1.09 -12.42
CA ASN A 47 4.71 -0.77 -13.54
C ASN A 47 4.32 -2.04 -14.35
N GLY A 48 4.35 -3.21 -13.72
CA GLY A 48 4.01 -4.50 -14.27
C GLY A 48 2.72 -5.03 -13.63
N THR A 49 2.11 -6.02 -14.27
CA THR A 49 0.88 -6.73 -13.87
C THR A 49 0.96 -7.47 -12.52
N GLN A 50 1.88 -7.12 -11.63
CA GLN A 50 2.18 -7.79 -10.35
C GLN A 50 2.05 -6.85 -9.13
N SER A 51 1.47 -5.66 -9.31
CA SER A 51 1.25 -4.71 -8.22
C SER A 51 0.31 -5.28 -7.14
N LEU A 52 0.71 -5.16 -5.86
CA LEU A 52 -0.16 -5.41 -4.72
C LEU A 52 -1.43 -4.57 -4.84
N GLU A 53 -2.60 -5.21 -4.98
CA GLU A 53 -3.87 -4.48 -5.16
C GLU A 53 -4.19 -3.56 -3.99
N ARG A 54 -3.76 -3.92 -2.78
CA ARG A 54 -3.95 -3.14 -1.55
C ARG A 54 -2.97 -3.55 -0.46
N ALA A 55 -2.35 -2.57 0.18
CA ALA A 55 -1.65 -2.70 1.46
C ALA A 55 -1.98 -1.48 2.32
N SER A 56 -2.49 -1.68 3.52
CA SER A 56 -2.97 -0.59 4.38
C SER A 56 -2.68 -0.86 5.85
N VAL A 57 -2.33 0.20 6.58
CA VAL A 57 -2.37 0.23 8.03
C VAL A 57 -3.69 0.87 8.44
N ILE A 58 -4.49 0.12 9.18
CA ILE A 58 -5.85 0.50 9.59
C ILE A 58 -5.99 0.48 11.11
N ASP A 59 -6.97 1.23 11.62
CA ASP A 59 -7.38 1.15 13.02
C ASP A 59 -8.18 -0.12 13.32
N ARG A 60 -8.67 -0.21 14.56
CA ARG A 60 -9.51 -1.30 15.04
C ARG A 60 -10.74 -1.54 14.17
N ASN A 61 -11.32 -0.49 13.61
CA ASN A 61 -12.57 -0.53 12.88
C ASN A 61 -12.35 -0.51 11.35
N GLY A 62 -11.13 -0.75 10.90
CA GLY A 62 -10.80 -0.85 9.49
C GLY A 62 -10.68 0.50 8.77
N ASN A 63 -10.58 1.62 9.51
CA ASN A 63 -10.40 2.93 8.92
C ASN A 63 -8.93 3.14 8.54
N ALA A 64 -8.68 3.49 7.28
CA ALA A 64 -7.38 3.90 6.78
C ALA A 64 -7.19 5.41 6.98
N ASN A 65 -5.96 5.82 7.30
CA ASN A 65 -5.64 7.18 7.78
C ASN A 65 -6.19 8.34 6.92
N GLY A 66 -6.94 9.21 7.60
CA GLY A 66 -7.24 10.60 7.25
C GLY A 66 -7.51 11.49 8.48
N ASP A 67 -7.53 10.93 9.69
CA ASP A 67 -7.77 11.66 10.94
C ASP A 67 -7.04 10.98 12.11
N ALA A 68 -6.74 11.75 13.15
CA ALA A 68 -5.72 11.53 14.17
C ALA A 68 -5.54 10.11 14.75
N SER A 69 -4.27 9.74 14.94
CA SER A 69 -3.80 8.68 15.86
C SER A 69 -4.53 7.34 15.77
N VAL A 70 -4.22 6.54 14.75
CA VAL A 70 -4.56 5.12 14.70
C VAL A 70 -3.98 4.38 15.92
N THR A 71 -4.82 4.13 16.92
CA THR A 71 -4.55 3.17 18.00
C THR A 71 -4.87 1.77 17.48
N GLY A 72 -4.12 0.75 17.92
CA GLY A 72 -4.37 -0.63 17.48
C GLY A 72 -3.90 -0.97 16.06
N LYS A 73 -2.79 -0.39 15.58
CA LYS A 73 -2.24 -0.55 14.22
C LYS A 73 -2.35 -1.98 13.67
N ASN A 74 -3.30 -2.17 12.77
CA ASN A 74 -3.55 -3.41 12.06
C ASN A 74 -2.89 -3.36 10.68
N PHE A 75 -2.50 -4.50 10.13
CA PHE A 75 -1.88 -4.60 8.80
C PHE A 75 -2.68 -5.49 7.86
N ALA A 76 -3.28 -4.89 6.82
CA ALA A 76 -4.11 -5.61 5.85
C ALA A 76 -3.50 -5.53 4.43
N VAL A 77 -3.24 -6.69 3.81
CA VAL A 77 -2.63 -6.80 2.48
C VAL A 77 -3.38 -7.83 1.63
N GLY A 78 -3.75 -7.45 0.40
CA GLY A 78 -4.49 -8.30 -0.55
C GLY A 78 -5.89 -7.75 -0.86
N SER A 79 -6.48 -8.19 -1.97
CA SER A 79 -7.88 -7.89 -2.30
C SER A 79 -8.80 -8.43 -1.24
N ASP A 80 -9.77 -7.62 -0.80
CA ASP A 80 -10.75 -7.97 0.23
C ASP A 80 -10.15 -8.40 1.58
N ALA A 81 -8.87 -8.10 1.84
CA ALA A 81 -8.29 -8.25 3.17
C ALA A 81 -8.94 -7.27 4.15
N LYS A 82 -9.50 -7.78 5.26
CA LYS A 82 -10.29 -7.00 6.22
C LYS A 82 -9.87 -7.28 7.66
N ILE A 83 -9.80 -6.23 8.48
CA ILE A 83 -9.64 -6.35 9.93
C ILE A 83 -10.69 -5.44 10.55
N TRP A 84 -11.47 -5.98 11.48
CA TRP A 84 -12.59 -5.26 12.10
C TRP A 84 -12.82 -5.69 13.54
N ASP A 85 -13.00 -4.71 14.41
CA ASP A 85 -13.10 -4.85 15.86
C ASP A 85 -11.96 -5.69 16.46
N ALA A 86 -10.74 -5.46 15.96
CA ALA A 86 -9.53 -6.19 16.32
C ALA A 86 -8.36 -5.23 16.39
N ASP A 87 -7.43 -5.40 17.33
CA ASP A 87 -6.22 -4.60 17.46
C ASP A 87 -4.96 -5.40 17.19
N LYS A 88 -3.91 -4.72 16.71
CA LYS A 88 -2.55 -5.27 16.56
C LYS A 88 -2.52 -6.58 15.76
N SER A 89 -3.40 -6.68 14.78
CA SER A 89 -3.66 -7.89 14.01
C SER A 89 -3.21 -7.73 12.56
N MET A 90 -3.06 -8.86 11.87
CA MET A 90 -2.55 -8.91 10.50
C MET A 90 -3.41 -9.81 9.63
N ALA A 91 -3.81 -9.33 8.44
CA ALA A 91 -4.59 -10.07 7.45
C ALA A 91 -3.87 -9.96 6.10
N VAL A 92 -3.29 -11.06 5.62
CA VAL A 92 -2.42 -11.07 4.44
C VAL A 92 -2.85 -12.17 3.48
N GLY A 93 -3.46 -11.79 2.35
CA GLY A 93 -3.96 -12.68 1.31
C GLY A 93 -5.27 -12.16 0.70
N ASN A 94 -5.68 -12.73 -0.43
CA ASN A 94 -7.01 -12.43 -0.98
C ASN A 94 -8.09 -13.03 -0.05
N ASN A 95 -9.15 -12.25 0.22
CA ASN A 95 -10.29 -12.65 1.04
C ASN A 95 -9.90 -13.11 2.47
N THR A 96 -8.82 -12.57 3.04
CA THR A 96 -8.43 -12.83 4.44
C THR A 96 -9.14 -11.92 5.41
N ALA A 97 -9.44 -12.39 6.62
CA ALA A 97 -9.98 -11.52 7.65
C ALA A 97 -9.59 -11.82 9.09
N VAL A 98 -9.56 -10.78 9.92
CA VAL A 98 -9.51 -10.90 11.38
C VAL A 98 -10.68 -10.11 11.97
N PHE A 99 -11.53 -10.78 12.74
CA PHE A 99 -12.77 -10.23 13.28
C PHE A 99 -12.86 -10.45 14.79
N ASN A 100 -13.12 -9.41 15.57
CA ASN A 100 -13.35 -9.52 17.02
C ASN A 100 -12.21 -10.26 17.76
N ALA A 101 -10.97 -10.12 17.28
CA ALA A 101 -9.83 -10.93 17.68
C ALA A 101 -8.57 -10.07 17.68
N ASP A 102 -8.04 -9.78 18.87
CA ASP A 102 -6.83 -9.00 19.02
C ASP A 102 -5.58 -9.86 18.82
N ASN A 103 -4.45 -9.22 18.50
CA ASN A 103 -3.12 -9.86 18.45
C ASN A 103 -3.07 -11.11 17.53
N SER A 104 -3.87 -11.13 16.47
CA SER A 104 -4.07 -12.32 15.65
C SER A 104 -3.58 -12.14 14.22
N VAL A 105 -3.29 -13.24 13.54
CA VAL A 105 -2.75 -13.25 12.18
C VAL A 105 -3.55 -14.21 11.32
N ALA A 106 -4.14 -13.71 10.24
CA ALA A 106 -4.72 -14.49 9.16
C ALA A 106 -3.83 -14.39 7.92
N LEU A 107 -3.21 -15.50 7.51
CA LEU A 107 -2.19 -15.52 6.46
C LEU A 107 -2.48 -16.57 5.38
N GLY A 108 -2.69 -16.11 4.15
CA GLY A 108 -2.98 -16.93 2.96
C GLY A 108 -4.43 -16.83 2.52
N TYR A 109 -4.71 -17.08 1.23
CA TYR A 109 -6.05 -16.95 0.63
C TYR A 109 -7.16 -17.51 1.52
N GLY A 110 -8.19 -16.70 1.82
CA GLY A 110 -9.37 -17.10 2.59
C GLY A 110 -9.18 -17.27 4.10
N SER A 111 -7.96 -17.11 4.63
CA SER A 111 -7.65 -17.27 6.06
C SER A 111 -8.45 -16.33 6.94
N GLN A 112 -8.99 -16.88 8.03
CA GLN A 112 -9.85 -16.13 8.95
C GLN A 112 -9.50 -16.44 10.41
N VAL A 113 -9.57 -15.40 11.25
CA VAL A 113 -9.62 -15.50 12.71
C VAL A 113 -10.87 -14.76 13.17
N ASP A 114 -11.67 -15.39 14.03
CA ASP A 114 -12.91 -14.81 14.55
C ASP A 114 -13.06 -15.11 16.05
N ARG A 115 -13.37 -14.08 16.85
CA ARG A 115 -13.66 -14.12 18.30
C ARG A 115 -12.53 -14.53 19.24
N GLU A 116 -11.47 -15.17 18.74
CA GLU A 116 -10.36 -15.65 19.56
C GLU A 116 -9.08 -14.85 19.30
N SER A 117 -8.57 -14.21 20.35
CA SER A 117 -7.34 -13.41 20.30
C SER A 117 -6.09 -14.29 20.43
N ASN A 118 -4.96 -13.81 19.90
CA ASN A 118 -3.67 -14.52 19.88
C ASN A 118 -3.64 -15.79 19.02
N VAL A 119 -4.43 -15.82 17.95
CA VAL A 119 -4.48 -16.95 17.02
C VAL A 119 -3.67 -16.64 15.77
N LEU A 120 -2.94 -17.65 15.27
CA LEU A 120 -2.36 -17.65 13.93
C LEU A 120 -3.14 -18.64 13.07
N SER A 121 -3.88 -18.12 12.09
CA SER A 121 -4.61 -18.88 11.08
C SER A 121 -3.84 -18.82 9.76
N VAL A 122 -3.52 -19.99 9.20
CA VAL A 122 -2.77 -20.12 7.95
C VAL A 122 -3.53 -20.97 6.94
N GLY A 123 -3.72 -20.44 5.72
CA GLY A 123 -4.23 -21.21 4.58
C GLY A 123 -5.67 -21.72 4.67
N ALA A 124 -6.62 -20.93 5.15
CA ALA A 124 -8.03 -21.34 5.11
C ALA A 124 -8.60 -21.18 3.69
N GLY A 125 -8.40 -22.17 2.82
CA GLY A 125 -9.16 -22.23 1.58
C GLY A 125 -10.67 -22.33 1.84
N PRO A 126 -11.53 -22.21 0.80
CA PRO A 126 -12.99 -22.27 0.94
C PRO A 126 -13.40 -23.49 1.78
N SER A 127 -14.48 -23.38 2.55
CA SER A 127 -14.98 -24.40 3.48
C SER A 127 -14.78 -25.83 2.92
N GLY A 128 -13.75 -26.54 3.42
CA GLY A 128 -13.31 -27.83 2.89
C GLY A 128 -11.81 -27.97 2.59
N TYR A 129 -11.03 -26.88 2.58
CA TYR A 129 -9.59 -26.90 2.29
C TYR A 129 -8.69 -26.86 3.54
N GLY A 130 -9.11 -27.51 4.63
CA GLY A 130 -8.27 -27.78 5.80
C GLY A 130 -7.35 -28.99 5.60
N PHE A 131 -6.74 -29.13 4.42
CA PHE A 131 -5.67 -30.10 4.22
C PHE A 131 -4.35 -29.36 4.32
N SER A 132 -3.53 -29.75 5.29
CA SER A 132 -2.11 -29.44 5.33
C SER A 132 -1.51 -29.63 3.95
N VAL A 133 -0.83 -28.62 3.41
CA VAL A 133 0.07 -28.84 2.28
C VAL A 133 1.14 -29.84 2.72
N ASP A 134 1.47 -30.80 1.87
CA ASP A 134 2.54 -31.76 2.15
C ASP A 134 3.83 -31.00 2.50
N GLY A 135 4.30 -31.15 3.75
CA GLY A 135 5.46 -30.44 4.29
C GLY A 135 5.20 -29.20 5.17
N ALA A 136 3.95 -28.78 5.41
CA ALA A 136 3.68 -27.76 6.45
C ALA A 136 3.84 -28.38 7.86
N PRO A 137 4.61 -27.76 8.78
CA PRO A 137 4.67 -28.21 10.17
C PRO A 137 3.27 -28.14 10.80
N GLU A 138 2.77 -29.26 11.31
CA GLU A 138 1.57 -29.23 12.14
C GLU A 138 1.89 -28.53 13.45
N THR A 139 1.32 -27.35 13.67
CA THR A 139 1.37 -26.68 14.97
C THR A 139 0.39 -27.39 15.90
N ARG A 140 0.93 -28.21 16.79
CA ARG A 140 0.20 -28.79 17.93
C ARG A 140 0.14 -27.82 19.10
#